data_AF-A0A353QHX1-F1
#
_entry.id   AF-A0A353QHX1-F1
#
_cell.length_a   1.000
_cell.length_b   1.000
_cell.length_c   1.000
_cell.angle_alpha   90.00
_cell.angle_beta   90.00
_cell.angle_gamma   90.00
#
_symmetry.space_group_name_H-M   'P 1'
#
loop_
_entity.id
_entity.type
_entity.pdbx_description
1 polymer ?
#
loop_
_entity_poly.entity_id
_entity_poly.type
_entity_poly.pdbx_seq_one_letter_code
_entity_poly.pdbx_strand_id
1 'polypeptide(L)' 'MNGYITVQEAAEKWEVTERQVQLWCKAKIIPGATMLSRIWIIPEHAERPEKKRKTI' A
#
# COMPACT_ATOMS: atom_id res chain seq x y z
N MET A 1 -10.70 14.51 3.50
CA MET A 1 -10.03 13.34 2.91
C MET A 1 -9.91 12.34 4.05
N ASN A 2 -10.94 11.55 4.30
CA ASN A 2 -11.01 10.73 5.51
C ASN A 2 -11.15 9.29 5.03
N GLY A 3 -10.10 8.48 5.17
CA GLY A 3 -10.09 7.09 4.70
C GLY A 3 -9.04 6.73 3.65
N TYR A 4 -8.12 7.64 3.30
CA TYR A 4 -6.94 7.33 2.47
C TYR A 4 -5.68 7.86 3.14
N ILE A 5 -4.59 7.10 3.00
CA ILE A 5 -3.23 7.43 3.40
C ILE A 5 -2.32 7.44 2.18
N THR A 6 -1.24 8.20 2.27
CA THR A 6 -0.17 8.26 1.28
C THR A 6 0.73 7.02 1.35
N VAL A 7 1.61 6.88 0.36
CA VAL A 7 2.67 5.86 0.37
C VAL A 7 3.56 5.98 1.61
N GLN A 8 3.90 7.22 1.99
CA GLN A 8 4.78 7.48 3.13
C GLN A 8 4.11 7.03 4.44
N GLU A 9 2.88 7.47 4.68
CA GLU A 9 2.12 7.06 5.88
C GLU A 9 1.91 5.55 5.94
N ALA A 10 1.63 4.91 4.80
CA ALA A 10 1.53 3.45 4.72
C ALA A 10 2.87 2.75 4.99
N ALA A 11 3.98 3.32 4.52
CA ALA A 11 5.32 2.79 4.75
C ALA A 11 5.70 2.86 6.23
N GLU A 12 5.39 3.97 6.90
CA GLU A 12 5.54 4.14 8.35
C GLU A 12 4.64 3.16 9.13
N LYS A 13 3.34 3.11 8.80
CA LYS A 13 2.36 2.21 9.44
C LYS A 13 2.75 0.74 9.34
N TRP A 14 3.33 0.33 8.21
CA TRP A 14 3.67 -1.07 7.95
C TRP A 14 5.13 -1.41 8.19
N GLU A 15 5.94 -0.46 8.65
CA GLU A 15 7.39 -0.59 8.89
C GLU A 15 8.13 -1.18 7.66
N VAL A 16 7.88 -0.60 6.49
CA VAL A 16 8.52 -0.97 5.21
C VAL A 16 9.01 0.27 4.48
N THR A 17 9.76 0.07 3.40
CA THR A 17 10.17 1.19 2.55
C THR A 17 9.02 1.68 1.65
N GLU A 18 8.98 2.97 1.35
CA GLU A 18 8.03 3.54 0.38
C GLU A 18 8.10 2.84 -0.98
N ARG A 19 9.31 2.47 -1.43
CA ARG A 19 9.51 1.71 -2.66
C ARG A 19 8.73 0.40 -2.65
N GLN A 20 8.73 -0.31 -1.53
CA GLN A 20 7.99 -1.57 -1.39
C GLN A 20 6.47 -1.34 -1.48
N VAL A 21 5.98 -0.28 -0.85
CA VAL A 21 4.56 0.12 -0.94
C VAL A 21 4.19 0.47 -2.38
N GLN A 22 5.01 1.27 -3.08
CA GLN A 22 4.78 1.60 -4.49
C GLN A 22 4.78 0.36 -5.40
N LEU A 23 5.63 -0.63 -5.13
CA LEU A 23 5.63 -1.90 -5.85
C LEU A 23 4.32 -2.66 -5.62
N TRP A 24 3.81 -2.71 -4.38
CA TRP A 24 2.51 -3.32 -4.08
C TRP A 24 1.35 -2.62 -4.77
N CYS A 25 1.35 -1.28 -4.79
CA CYS A 25 0.35 -0.50 -5.52
C CYS A 25 0.40 -0.78 -7.03
N LYS A 26 1.59 -0.76 -7.64
CA LYS A 26 1.79 -1.09 -9.06
C LYS A 26 1.35 -2.52 -9.39
N ALA A 27 1.63 -3.46 -8.50
CA ALA A 27 1.25 -4.86 -8.64
C ALA A 27 -0.24 -5.12 -8.31
N LYS A 28 -1.02 -4.09 -7.99
CA LYS A 28 -2.44 -4.19 -7.57
C LYS A 28 -2.66 -5.18 -6.42
N ILE A 29 -1.68 -5.28 -5.52
CA ILE A 29 -1.74 -6.17 -4.34
C ILE A 29 -2.60 -5.54 -3.24
N ILE A 30 -2.55 -4.22 -3.09
CA ILE A 30 -3.35 -3.47 -2.12
C ILE A 30 -4.70 -3.11 -2.77
N PRO A 31 -5.82 -3.70 -2.35
CA PRO A 31 -7.13 -3.38 -2.91
C PRO A 31 -7.49 -1.91 -2.65
N GLY A 32 -8.05 -1.23 -3.64
CA GLY A 32 -8.44 0.17 -3.53
C GLY A 32 -7.29 1.18 -3.61
N ALA A 33 -6.02 0.73 -3.65
CA ALA A 33 -4.91 1.62 -3.94
C ALA A 33 -5.03 2.15 -5.38
N THR A 34 -5.01 3.47 -5.54
CA THR A 34 -5.14 4.12 -6.84
C THR A 34 -4.20 5.32 -6.94
N MET A 35 -3.98 5.79 -8.16
CA MET A 35 -3.09 6.92 -8.43
C MET A 35 -3.93 8.17 -8.66
N LEU A 36 -3.77 9.16 -7.78
CA LEU A 36 -4.40 10.48 -7.86
C LEU A 36 -3.31 11.52 -8.13
N SER A 37 -3.37 12.20 -9.27
CA SER A 37 -2.42 13.27 -9.62
C SER A 37 -0.94 12.90 -9.49
N ARG A 38 -0.57 11.67 -9.89
CA ARG A 38 0.78 11.06 -9.81
C ARG A 38 1.22 10.61 -8.41
N ILE A 39 0.35 10.69 -7.41
CA ILE A 39 0.60 10.18 -6.06
C ILE A 39 -0.27 8.93 -5.86
N TRP A 40 0.29 7.89 -5.25
CA TRP A 40 -0.50 6.74 -4.82
C TRP A 40 -1.25 7.09 -3.53
N ILE A 41 -2.56 6.88 -3.56
CA ILE A 41 -3.42 6.91 -2.39
C ILE A 41 -3.84 5.48 -2.06
N ILE A 42 -3.77 5.14 -0.79
CA ILE A 42 -4.03 3.80 -0.26
C ILE A 42 -5.17 3.93 0.74
N PRO A 43 -6.19 3.08 0.72
CA PRO A 43 -7.23 3.14 1.74
C PRO A 43 -6.64 3.00 3.14
N GLU A 44 -7.06 3.81 4.09
CA GLU A 44 -6.54 3.82 5.46
C GLU A 44 -6.74 2.48 6.19
N HIS A 45 -7.84 1.79 5.86
CA HIS A 45 -8.18 0.45 6.33
C HIS A 45 -7.44 -0.67 5.60
N ALA A 46 -6.59 -0.35 4.62
CA ALA A 46 -5.78 -1.36 3.95
C ALA A 46 -4.78 -1.98 4.94
N GLU A 47 -4.68 -3.30 4.89
CA GLU A 47 -3.73 -4.07 5.68
C GLU A 47 -2.43 -4.27 4.90
N ARG A 48 -1.33 -4.43 5.65
CA ARG A 48 -0.02 -4.75 5.08
C ARG A 48 -0.15 -6.04 4.27
N PRO A 49 0.28 -6.08 3.00
CA PRO A 49 0.32 -7.32 2.26
C PRO A 49 1.25 -8.33 2.93
N GLU A 50 0.67 -9.38 3.51
CA GLU A 50 1.46 -10.51 3.98
C GLU A 50 2.02 -11.26 2.77
N LYS A 51 3.32 -11.54 2.83
CA LYS A 51 3.95 -12.45 1.88
C LYS A 51 3.32 -13.80 2.15
N LYS A 52 2.29 -14.19 1.39
CA LYS A 52 1.78 -15.57 1.39
C LYS A 52 2.98 -16.47 1.12
N ARG A 53 3.58 -17.03 2.18
CA ARG A 53 4.45 -18.19 2.04
C ARG A 53 3.51 -19.21 1.40
N LYS A 54 3.78 -19.57 0.15
CA LYS A 54 3.19 -20.79 -0.41
C LYS A 54 3.72 -21.90 0.47
N THR A 55 2.95 -22.29 1.47
CA THR A 55 3.15 -23.56 2.16
C THR A 55 2.84 -24.60 1.10
N ILE A 56 3.90 -25.22 0.59
CA ILE A 56 3.84 -26.40 -0.27
C ILE A 56 3.49 -27.59 0.62
#